data_AF-A0A517V7Q1-F1
#
_entry.id   AF-A0A517V7Q1-F1
#
_cell.length_a   1.000
_cell.length_b   1.000
_cell.length_c   1.000
_cell.angle_alpha   90.00
_cell.angle_beta   90.00
_cell.angle_gamma   90.00
#
_symmetry.space_group_name_H-M   'P 1'
#
loop_
_entity.id
_entity.type
_entity.pdbx_description
1 polymer ?
#
loop_
_entity_poly.entity_id
_entity_poly.type
_entity_poly.pdbx_seq_one_letter_code
_entity_poly.pdbx_strand_id
1 'polypeptide(L)'
;MRSLLFLFISLSIMPEVVLAETPDTGNNADKIRYEEWPQWRGPRGDGTWQGPPIKTSWPESGLKKLWEHEIGGGYGGISVAKRKLYLMDRPATSSEEQEKARGIHGHRADRQNIERIFCFDAINGKQLWSHSYPAVYDKLDYGNGPRCAPTVVNDRVYTLGTMGDVFCLDANTGDVIWKKHLVTDFGGKVPQWGYAAAPYLIGDLVILMPGGTDEGTAIVALDPKTGKERWRSLKDEAGYATPLLIHHNQQDQLIVWSPNHIHSVDPQTGANFWSVPYKVTYGVAIASPIEKEGLILVAGYWEGSKAIQLGDKPEQAELKWEDRRTLRGLMSQPLYRDGYAYLLDKQFGLTCFEYATGKKIWDDDNQMTPGNSRNPQATLVWLNDSSRALILNSEGALILAELTPAGYRELARTRLIGETWAHPAYAETRVYARSNTRLVACELPVEESISDSP
;
A
#
# COMPACT_ATOMS: atom_id res chain seq x y z
N MET A 1 14.55 -28.47 -61.24
CA MET A 1 13.88 -27.39 -60.49
C MET A 1 12.68 -27.95 -59.75
N ARG A 2 12.75 -28.05 -58.42
CA ARG A 2 11.64 -28.02 -57.45
C ARG A 2 12.25 -28.33 -56.07
N SER A 3 12.58 -27.28 -55.33
CA SER A 3 12.94 -27.37 -53.91
C SER A 3 11.67 -27.48 -53.08
N LEU A 4 11.56 -28.52 -52.24
CA LEU A 4 10.58 -28.58 -51.16
C LEU A 4 11.17 -27.86 -49.94
N LEU A 5 10.53 -26.77 -49.54
CA LEU A 5 10.77 -26.09 -48.25
C LEU A 5 9.84 -26.75 -47.22
N PHE A 6 10.39 -27.38 -46.19
CA PHE A 6 9.62 -27.83 -45.02
C PHE A 6 9.58 -26.69 -43.99
N LEU A 7 8.38 -26.14 -43.78
CA LEU A 7 8.10 -25.16 -42.73
C LEU A 7 7.78 -25.91 -41.44
N PHE A 8 8.67 -25.87 -40.44
CA PHE A 8 8.37 -26.33 -39.09
C PHE A 8 7.64 -25.22 -38.33
N ILE A 9 6.34 -25.38 -38.12
CA ILE A 9 5.57 -24.52 -37.22
C ILE A 9 5.74 -25.07 -35.81
N SER A 10 6.56 -24.40 -35.01
CA SER A 10 6.68 -24.61 -33.56
C SER A 10 5.46 -24.01 -32.87
N LEU A 11 4.52 -24.84 -32.41
CA LEU A 11 3.46 -24.41 -31.50
C LEU A 11 4.07 -24.22 -30.10
N SER A 12 4.47 -22.99 -29.78
CA SER A 12 4.76 -22.59 -28.40
C SER A 12 3.45 -22.45 -27.65
N ILE A 13 3.22 -23.34 -26.68
CA ILE A 13 2.13 -23.22 -25.71
C ILE A 13 2.51 -22.07 -24.76
N MET A 14 1.79 -20.95 -24.87
CA MET A 14 1.91 -19.83 -23.93
C MET A 14 1.23 -20.19 -22.61
N PRO A 15 1.82 -19.88 -21.44
CA PRO A 15 1.07 -19.89 -20.20
C PRO A 15 0.10 -18.71 -20.20
N GLU A 16 -1.17 -19.02 -19.97
CA GLU A 16 -2.27 -18.05 -19.85
C GLU A 16 -2.05 -17.21 -18.58
N VAL A 17 -1.95 -15.89 -18.75
CA VAL A 17 -1.93 -14.94 -17.63
C VAL A 17 -3.32 -14.95 -17.00
N VAL A 18 -3.46 -15.55 -15.83
CA VAL A 18 -4.68 -15.44 -15.02
C VAL A 18 -4.71 -14.03 -14.42
N LEU A 19 -5.24 -13.09 -15.19
CA LEU A 19 -5.92 -11.93 -14.63
C LEU A 19 -7.11 -12.47 -13.83
N ALA A 20 -7.36 -11.90 -12.65
CA ALA A 20 -8.52 -12.26 -11.82
C ALA A 20 -9.78 -12.36 -12.71
N GLU A 21 -10.46 -13.50 -12.64
CA GLU A 21 -11.65 -13.77 -13.45
C GLU A 21 -12.62 -12.59 -13.39
N THR A 22 -12.96 -12.06 -14.57
CA THR A 22 -14.11 -11.17 -14.75
C THR A 22 -15.37 -11.91 -14.30
N PRO A 23 -16.36 -11.23 -13.68
CA PRO A 23 -17.56 -11.89 -13.20
C PRO A 23 -18.29 -12.62 -14.33
N ASP A 24 -18.69 -13.85 -14.03
CA ASP A 24 -19.60 -14.71 -14.76
C ASP A 24 -20.74 -13.89 -15.41
N THR A 25 -20.79 -13.83 -16.75
CA THR A 25 -21.88 -13.18 -17.50
C THR A 25 -23.07 -14.14 -17.63
N GLY A 26 -23.48 -14.68 -16.48
CA GLY A 26 -24.62 -15.57 -16.32
C GLY A 26 -25.82 -14.82 -15.75
N ASN A 27 -26.51 -14.09 -16.62
CA ASN A 27 -27.90 -13.65 -16.51
C ASN A 27 -28.49 -13.56 -15.07
N ASN A 28 -28.04 -12.56 -14.32
CA ASN A 28 -28.72 -12.05 -13.14
C ASN A 28 -28.74 -10.54 -13.34
N ALA A 29 -29.85 -9.85 -13.06
CA ALA A 29 -29.87 -8.38 -13.15
C ALA A 29 -28.78 -7.82 -12.23
N ASP A 30 -27.66 -7.40 -12.82
CA ASP A 30 -26.40 -7.15 -12.12
C ASP A 30 -26.56 -6.00 -11.15
N LYS A 31 -26.72 -6.33 -9.86
CA LYS A 31 -26.46 -5.37 -8.80
C LYS A 31 -24.99 -4.98 -8.91
N ILE A 32 -24.72 -3.72 -9.23
CA ILE A 32 -23.38 -3.14 -9.21
C ILE A 32 -22.70 -3.54 -7.89
N ARG A 33 -21.65 -4.37 -7.99
CA ARG A 33 -20.86 -4.78 -6.84
C ARG A 33 -19.62 -3.88 -6.79
N TYR A 34 -19.64 -2.94 -5.86
CA TYR A 34 -18.48 -2.07 -5.60
C TYR A 34 -17.29 -2.88 -5.10
N GLU A 35 -16.09 -2.36 -5.37
CA GLU A 35 -14.85 -3.02 -4.99
C GLU A 35 -14.65 -3.02 -3.46
N GLU A 36 -13.97 -4.05 -2.97
CA GLU A 36 -13.43 -4.10 -1.59
C GLU A 36 -11.94 -3.76 -1.61
N TRP A 37 -11.28 -3.78 -0.44
CA TRP A 37 -9.92 -3.28 -0.25
C TRP A 37 -8.97 -4.37 0.26
N PRO A 38 -8.65 -5.41 -0.52
CA PRO A 38 -8.02 -6.63 -0.01
C PRO A 38 -6.54 -6.45 0.40
N GLN A 39 -5.89 -5.35 0.02
CA GLN A 39 -4.45 -5.18 0.15
C GLN A 39 -4.04 -3.72 0.34
N TRP A 40 -2.75 -3.51 0.64
CA TRP A 40 -2.13 -2.19 0.64
C TRP A 40 -2.52 -1.42 -0.62
N ARG A 41 -2.91 -0.16 -0.46
CA ARG A 41 -3.31 0.75 -1.55
C ARG A 41 -4.54 0.33 -2.37
N GLY A 42 -5.28 -0.69 -1.94
CA GLY A 42 -6.61 -1.02 -2.48
C GLY A 42 -6.58 -2.14 -3.52
N PRO A 43 -7.69 -2.35 -4.25
CA PRO A 43 -7.90 -3.53 -5.10
C PRO A 43 -6.72 -3.84 -6.04
N ARG A 44 -6.12 -2.80 -6.61
CA ARG A 44 -5.00 -2.89 -7.57
C ARG A 44 -3.65 -2.48 -7.00
N GLY A 45 -3.58 -2.01 -5.75
CA GLY A 45 -2.35 -1.49 -5.15
C GLY A 45 -1.91 -0.10 -5.65
N ASP A 46 -2.72 0.59 -6.46
CA ASP A 46 -2.38 1.88 -7.09
C ASP A 46 -3.14 3.08 -6.48
N GLY A 47 -3.98 2.84 -5.48
CA GLY A 47 -4.79 3.89 -4.86
C GLY A 47 -6.00 4.33 -5.67
N THR A 48 -6.53 3.48 -6.53
CA THR A 48 -7.83 3.67 -7.17
C THR A 48 -8.90 2.78 -6.53
N TRP A 49 -10.16 3.23 -6.54
CA TRP A 49 -11.28 2.45 -6.04
C TRP A 49 -12.54 2.69 -6.86
N GLN A 50 -13.16 1.61 -7.34
CA GLN A 50 -14.45 1.64 -8.01
C GLN A 50 -15.55 1.47 -6.96
N GLY A 51 -16.03 2.61 -6.46
CA GLY A 51 -17.01 2.73 -5.39
C GLY A 51 -18.33 3.38 -5.85
N PRO A 52 -19.32 3.49 -4.94
CA PRO A 52 -20.56 4.22 -5.21
C PRO A 52 -20.28 5.69 -5.52
N PRO A 53 -21.15 6.36 -6.29
CA PRO A 53 -21.09 7.80 -6.42
C PRO A 53 -21.25 8.46 -5.04
N ILE A 54 -20.33 9.38 -4.71
CA ILE A 54 -20.28 10.05 -3.40
C ILE A 54 -20.82 11.47 -3.53
N LYS A 55 -21.79 11.82 -2.68
CA LYS A 55 -22.34 13.17 -2.54
C LYS A 55 -21.24 14.16 -2.16
N THR A 56 -21.32 15.36 -2.70
CA THR A 56 -20.41 16.47 -2.37
C THR A 56 -20.85 17.28 -1.15
N SER A 57 -22.06 17.04 -0.63
CA SER A 57 -22.56 17.64 0.61
C SER A 57 -22.56 16.59 1.71
N TRP A 58 -21.76 16.79 2.75
CA TRP A 58 -21.66 15.88 3.90
C TRP A 58 -22.36 16.47 5.13
N PRO A 59 -22.87 15.64 6.06
CA PRO A 59 -23.51 16.15 7.27
C PRO A 59 -22.53 16.90 8.18
N GLU A 60 -22.95 18.05 8.72
CA GLU A 60 -22.15 18.82 9.69
C GLU A 60 -21.88 18.03 10.99
N SER A 61 -22.80 17.13 11.36
CA SER A 61 -22.63 16.21 12.50
C SER A 61 -21.57 15.12 12.29
N GLY A 62 -20.99 15.04 11.08
CA GLY A 62 -20.09 13.99 10.67
C GLY A 62 -20.78 12.77 10.07
N LEU A 63 -19.97 11.82 9.59
CA LEU A 63 -20.48 10.58 8.99
C LEU A 63 -21.18 9.70 10.03
N LYS A 64 -22.18 8.94 9.58
CA LYS A 64 -22.87 7.98 10.43
C LYS A 64 -21.91 6.85 10.80
N LYS A 65 -21.52 6.81 12.07
CA LYS A 65 -20.74 5.71 12.66
C LYS A 65 -21.61 4.46 12.76
N LEU A 66 -21.17 3.37 12.14
CA LEU A 66 -21.86 2.09 12.13
C LEU A 66 -21.48 1.23 13.33
N TRP A 67 -20.18 1.17 13.61
CA TRP A 67 -19.61 0.46 14.76
C TRP A 67 -18.19 0.95 15.04
N GLU A 68 -17.66 0.64 16.22
CA GLU A 68 -16.28 0.94 16.62
C GLU A 68 -15.70 -0.09 17.58
N HIS A 69 -14.38 -0.16 17.66
CA HIS A 69 -13.63 -1.00 18.61
C HIS A 69 -12.48 -0.24 19.24
N GLU A 70 -12.12 -0.62 20.46
CA GLU A 70 -10.82 -0.32 21.04
C GLU A 70 -9.78 -1.30 20.53
N ILE A 71 -8.64 -0.77 20.09
CA ILE A 71 -7.51 -1.55 19.57
C ILE A 71 -6.20 -1.00 20.15
N GLY A 72 -5.12 -1.77 20.00
CA GLY A 72 -3.77 -1.32 20.26
C GLY A 72 -3.18 -0.43 19.16
N GLY A 73 -1.95 0.01 19.36
CA GLY A 73 -1.23 0.89 18.44
C GLY A 73 -0.80 0.20 17.15
N GLY A 74 -0.39 1.00 16.17
CA GLY A 74 0.10 0.54 14.88
C GLY A 74 -0.13 1.55 13.77
N TYR A 75 0.67 1.41 12.72
CA TYR A 75 0.66 2.28 11.54
C TYR A 75 0.11 1.56 10.30
N GLY A 76 -0.16 0.25 10.40
CA GLY A 76 -0.66 -0.57 9.31
C GLY A 76 -2.07 -0.19 8.88
N GLY A 77 -2.32 -0.23 7.57
CA GLY A 77 -3.65 -0.02 7.01
C GLY A 77 -4.62 -1.15 7.34
N ILE A 78 -5.86 -0.97 6.91
CA ILE A 78 -6.94 -1.96 7.02
C ILE A 78 -7.10 -2.65 5.67
N SER A 79 -7.48 -3.92 5.69
CA SER A 79 -7.90 -4.64 4.48
C SER A 79 -9.29 -5.23 4.64
N VAL A 80 -10.07 -5.20 3.57
CA VAL A 80 -11.43 -5.76 3.52
C VAL A 80 -11.56 -6.67 2.31
N ALA A 81 -11.99 -7.91 2.55
CA ALA A 81 -12.29 -8.86 1.48
C ALA A 81 -13.37 -9.84 1.94
N LYS A 82 -14.31 -10.17 1.05
CA LYS A 82 -15.47 -11.02 1.29
C LYS A 82 -16.17 -10.67 2.61
N ARG A 83 -16.44 -9.37 2.82
CA ARG A 83 -17.11 -8.83 4.02
C ARG A 83 -16.34 -9.06 5.34
N LYS A 84 -15.05 -9.36 5.27
CA LYS A 84 -14.19 -9.50 6.46
C LYS A 84 -13.16 -8.39 6.45
N LEU A 85 -12.99 -7.78 7.62
CA LEU A 85 -12.04 -6.72 7.87
C LEU A 85 -10.85 -7.26 8.66
N TYR A 86 -9.65 -6.95 8.19
CA TYR A 86 -8.38 -7.39 8.76
C TYR A 86 -7.51 -6.20 9.14
N LEU A 87 -6.89 -6.26 10.31
CA LEU A 87 -5.84 -5.34 10.71
C LEU A 87 -4.88 -5.99 11.70
N MET A 88 -3.76 -5.32 11.95
CA MET A 88 -2.80 -5.69 12.98
C MET A 88 -2.67 -4.59 14.02
N ASP A 89 -2.41 -4.98 15.27
CA ASP A 89 -2.10 -4.03 16.34
C ASP A 89 -1.07 -4.54 17.35
N ARG A 90 -0.66 -3.65 18.25
CA ARG A 90 0.11 -3.96 19.44
C ARG A 90 -0.53 -3.27 20.66
N PRO A 91 -1.11 -4.01 21.61
CA PRO A 91 -1.56 -3.43 22.87
C PRO A 91 -0.37 -2.89 23.68
N ALA A 92 -0.56 -1.77 24.36
CA ALA A 92 0.42 -1.24 25.31
C ALA A 92 0.56 -2.18 26.53
N THR A 93 1.76 -2.24 27.11
CA THR A 93 2.12 -3.10 28.24
C THR A 93 1.87 -2.44 29.60
N SER A 94 1.68 -1.12 29.63
CA SER A 94 1.45 -0.33 30.83
C SER A 94 0.60 0.90 30.54
N SER A 95 0.01 1.50 31.59
CA SER A 95 -0.75 2.74 31.47
C SER A 95 0.12 3.91 31.03
N GLU A 96 1.38 3.96 31.48
CA GLU A 96 2.36 4.97 31.09
C GLU A 96 2.72 4.86 29.60
N GLU A 97 2.85 3.64 29.07
CA GLU A 97 3.04 3.43 27.65
C GLU A 97 1.76 3.78 26.87
N GLN A 98 0.58 3.42 27.40
CA GLN A 98 -0.69 3.69 26.73
C GLN A 98 -0.89 5.18 26.43
N GLU A 99 -0.49 6.07 27.34
CA GLU A 99 -0.58 7.51 27.10
C GLU A 99 0.35 7.97 25.96
N LYS A 100 1.57 7.43 25.89
CA LYS A 100 2.52 7.72 24.79
C LYS A 100 2.04 7.13 23.46
N ALA A 101 1.42 5.96 23.50
CA ALA A 101 0.96 5.24 22.32
C ALA A 101 -0.27 5.88 21.65
N ARG A 102 -0.98 6.79 22.31
CA ARG A 102 -2.12 7.52 21.73
C ARG A 102 -1.73 8.39 20.54
N GLY A 103 -0.60 9.08 20.63
CA GLY A 103 -0.09 9.94 19.56
C GLY A 103 0.59 9.15 18.45
N ILE A 104 0.74 9.78 17.28
CA ILE A 104 1.45 9.21 16.12
C ILE A 104 2.98 9.46 16.15
N HIS A 105 3.47 10.21 17.13
CA HIS A 105 4.89 10.56 17.24
C HIS A 105 5.72 9.47 17.96
N GLY A 106 7.00 9.42 17.60
CA GLY A 106 7.92 8.37 18.03
C GLY A 106 8.08 8.28 19.53
N HIS A 107 7.79 7.10 20.08
CA HIS A 107 8.19 6.68 21.42
C HIS A 107 8.76 5.26 21.34
N ARG A 108 9.58 4.88 22.31
CA ARG A 108 10.08 3.50 22.42
C ARG A 108 9.06 2.64 23.16
N ALA A 109 8.77 1.46 22.62
CA ALA A 109 8.00 0.44 23.31
C ALA A 109 8.88 -0.30 24.32
N ASP A 110 8.22 -1.00 25.24
CA ASP A 110 8.88 -2.01 26.08
C ASP A 110 9.49 -3.11 25.20
N ARG A 111 10.44 -3.88 25.76
CA ARG A 111 11.13 -4.90 24.98
C ARG A 111 10.26 -6.09 24.64
N GLN A 112 9.42 -6.53 25.58
CA GLN A 112 8.56 -7.71 25.41
C GLN A 112 7.15 -7.26 25.09
N ASN A 113 6.67 -7.56 23.89
CA ASN A 113 5.33 -7.19 23.44
C ASN A 113 4.59 -8.41 22.88
N ILE A 114 3.32 -8.18 22.57
CA ILE A 114 2.49 -9.05 21.75
C ILE A 114 2.01 -8.22 20.56
N GLU A 115 2.11 -8.77 19.36
CA GLU A 115 1.38 -8.26 18.20
C GLU A 115 0.18 -9.15 17.93
N ARG A 116 -0.91 -8.56 17.42
CA ARG A 116 -2.17 -9.27 17.14
C ARG A 116 -2.61 -9.01 15.72
N ILE A 117 -3.23 -10.02 15.13
CA ILE A 117 -3.92 -9.97 13.84
C ILE A 117 -5.39 -10.23 14.12
N PHE A 118 -6.26 -9.36 13.64
CA PHE A 118 -7.70 -9.47 13.84
C PHE A 118 -8.43 -9.75 12.54
N CYS A 119 -9.57 -10.42 12.68
CA CYS A 119 -10.63 -10.45 11.68
C CYS A 119 -11.96 -10.05 12.32
N PHE A 120 -12.66 -9.09 11.71
CA PHE A 120 -14.00 -8.65 12.09
C PHE A 120 -14.97 -8.86 10.92
N ASP A 121 -16.25 -9.09 11.21
CA ASP A 121 -17.31 -8.91 10.21
C ASP A 121 -17.38 -7.41 9.86
N ALA A 122 -17.18 -7.08 8.59
CA ALA A 122 -17.05 -5.69 8.15
C ALA A 122 -18.37 -4.89 8.28
N ILE A 123 -19.52 -5.56 8.41
CA ILE A 123 -20.84 -4.91 8.45
C ILE A 123 -21.27 -4.60 9.88
N ASN A 124 -21.14 -5.56 10.79
CA ASN A 124 -21.60 -5.41 12.17
C ASN A 124 -20.46 -5.25 13.20
N GLY A 125 -19.20 -5.38 12.77
CA GLY A 125 -18.04 -5.23 13.63
C GLY A 125 -17.80 -6.40 14.57
N LYS A 126 -18.52 -7.52 14.48
CA LYS A 126 -18.27 -8.67 15.36
C LYS A 126 -16.87 -9.25 15.08
N GLN A 127 -16.04 -9.39 16.12
CA GLN A 127 -14.78 -10.11 16.00
C GLN A 127 -15.06 -11.58 15.65
N LEU A 128 -14.47 -12.05 14.55
CA LEU A 128 -14.60 -13.43 14.07
C LEU A 128 -13.48 -14.30 14.61
N TRP A 129 -12.25 -13.82 14.56
CA TRP A 129 -11.07 -14.48 15.12
C TRP A 129 -9.96 -13.46 15.41
N SER A 130 -8.95 -13.91 16.17
CA SER A 130 -7.70 -13.19 16.39
C SER A 130 -6.54 -14.15 16.51
N HIS A 131 -5.37 -13.78 15.97
CA HIS A 131 -4.11 -14.48 16.16
C HIS A 131 -3.11 -13.57 16.88
N SER A 132 -2.47 -14.04 17.94
CA SER A 132 -1.53 -13.25 18.75
C SER A 132 -0.19 -13.96 18.85
N TYR A 133 0.91 -13.22 18.77
CA TYR A 133 2.27 -13.75 18.88
C TYR A 133 3.19 -12.81 19.66
N PRO A 134 4.20 -13.35 20.36
CA PRO A 134 5.19 -12.53 21.05
C PRO A 134 6.06 -11.78 20.03
N ALA A 135 6.35 -10.51 20.31
CA ALA A 135 7.22 -9.68 19.49
C ALA A 135 8.24 -8.96 20.39
N VAL A 136 9.53 -9.07 20.05
CA VAL A 136 10.61 -8.47 20.82
C VAL A 136 11.04 -7.17 20.14
N TYR A 137 10.61 -6.04 20.69
CA TYR A 137 10.95 -4.73 20.15
C TYR A 137 12.31 -4.31 20.72
N ASP A 138 13.32 -4.15 19.86
CA ASP A 138 14.65 -3.68 20.25
C ASP A 138 15.01 -2.42 19.48
N LYS A 139 15.31 -1.33 20.21
CA LYS A 139 15.84 -0.06 19.68
C LYS A 139 15.02 0.62 18.57
N LEU A 140 13.71 0.40 18.51
CA LEU A 140 12.83 1.11 17.58
C LEU A 140 12.50 2.51 18.10
N ASP A 141 12.63 3.53 17.25
CA ASP A 141 12.25 4.91 17.59
C ASP A 141 10.72 5.12 17.56
N TYR A 142 10.00 4.22 16.91
CA TYR A 142 8.53 4.22 16.81
C TYR A 142 8.01 2.86 17.28
N GLY A 143 7.51 2.80 18.50
CA GLY A 143 7.11 1.56 19.17
C GLY A 143 5.63 1.21 19.05
N ASN A 144 4.80 2.00 18.37
CA ASN A 144 3.33 1.85 18.50
C ASN A 144 2.81 0.51 18.01
N GLY A 145 3.39 -0.10 16.97
CA GLY A 145 2.94 -1.41 16.50
C GLY A 145 3.24 -1.70 15.01
N PRO A 146 2.64 -2.77 14.47
CA PRO A 146 2.72 -3.17 13.07
C PRO A 146 2.42 -2.06 12.06
N ARG A 147 3.01 -2.16 10.86
CA ARG A 147 2.99 -1.09 9.83
C ARG A 147 2.44 -1.52 8.48
N CYS A 148 2.25 -2.82 8.28
CA CYS A 148 1.71 -3.35 7.03
C CYS A 148 0.19 -3.49 7.12
N ALA A 149 -0.50 -3.20 6.02
CA ALA A 149 -1.85 -3.70 5.83
C ALA A 149 -1.77 -5.22 5.55
N PRO A 150 -2.65 -6.06 6.14
CA PRO A 150 -2.76 -7.46 5.74
C PRO A 150 -3.09 -7.59 4.24
N THR A 151 -2.51 -8.54 3.52
CA THR A 151 -2.88 -8.82 2.14
C THR A 151 -3.79 -10.03 2.09
N VAL A 152 -4.98 -9.92 1.48
CA VAL A 152 -6.00 -10.97 1.46
C VAL A 152 -6.26 -11.46 0.06
N VAL A 153 -5.94 -12.71 -0.22
CA VAL A 153 -6.08 -13.33 -1.54
C VAL A 153 -6.46 -14.79 -1.36
N ASN A 154 -7.43 -15.29 -2.13
CA ASN A 154 -7.80 -16.70 -2.18
C ASN A 154 -8.03 -17.34 -0.79
N ASP A 155 -8.85 -16.69 0.04
CA ASP A 155 -9.19 -17.13 1.41
C ASP A 155 -7.98 -17.29 2.34
N ARG A 156 -6.92 -16.51 2.08
CA ARG A 156 -5.74 -16.43 2.93
C ARG A 156 -5.41 -14.99 3.27
N VAL A 157 -4.83 -14.82 4.44
CA VAL A 157 -4.36 -13.53 4.94
C VAL A 157 -2.85 -13.62 5.12
N TYR A 158 -2.12 -12.71 4.48
CA TYR A 158 -0.67 -12.58 4.57
C TYR A 158 -0.35 -11.34 5.39
N THR A 159 0.45 -11.48 6.44
CA THR A 159 0.79 -10.38 7.35
C THR A 159 2.29 -10.28 7.57
N LEU A 160 2.76 -9.07 7.85
CA LEU A 160 4.13 -8.79 8.27
C LEU A 160 4.13 -7.90 9.51
N GLY A 161 4.64 -8.46 10.61
CA GLY A 161 4.84 -7.77 11.88
C GLY A 161 6.05 -6.84 11.89
N THR A 162 6.14 -5.99 12.91
CA THR A 162 7.18 -4.94 12.98
C THR A 162 8.60 -5.50 12.94
N MET A 163 8.81 -6.67 13.56
CA MET A 163 10.12 -7.28 13.77
C MET A 163 10.48 -8.31 12.69
N GLY A 164 9.58 -8.59 11.74
CA GLY A 164 9.83 -9.51 10.64
C GLY A 164 9.03 -10.81 10.68
N ASP A 165 8.12 -10.98 11.65
CA ASP A 165 7.21 -12.13 11.67
C ASP A 165 6.24 -12.09 10.50
N VAL A 166 6.31 -13.11 9.63
CA VAL A 166 5.43 -13.27 8.47
C VAL A 166 4.53 -14.46 8.71
N PHE A 167 3.23 -14.26 8.53
CA PHE A 167 2.24 -15.33 8.61
C PHE A 167 1.43 -15.40 7.32
N CYS A 168 1.11 -16.62 6.92
CA CYS A 168 -0.04 -16.91 6.07
C CYS A 168 -1.07 -17.63 6.95
N LEU A 169 -2.27 -17.07 7.04
CA LEU A 169 -3.36 -17.61 7.83
C LEU A 169 -4.56 -17.98 6.95
N ASP A 170 -5.34 -18.94 7.39
CA ASP A 170 -6.68 -19.18 6.83
C ASP A 170 -7.59 -17.98 7.16
N ALA A 171 -8.23 -17.40 6.15
CA ALA A 171 -9.03 -16.19 6.29
C ALA A 171 -10.35 -16.41 7.06
N ASN A 172 -10.79 -17.66 7.24
CA ASN A 172 -12.01 -18.03 7.96
C ASN A 172 -11.74 -18.33 9.43
N THR A 173 -10.64 -19.00 9.74
CA THR A 173 -10.37 -19.47 11.12
C THR A 173 -9.29 -18.67 11.83
N GLY A 174 -8.38 -18.03 11.08
CA GLY A 174 -7.18 -17.43 11.65
C GLY A 174 -6.09 -18.45 12.01
N ASP A 175 -6.23 -19.70 11.55
CA ASP A 175 -5.20 -20.73 11.76
C ASP A 175 -3.98 -20.45 10.88
N VAL A 176 -2.79 -20.64 11.46
CA VAL A 176 -1.53 -20.46 10.74
C VAL A 176 -1.32 -21.62 9.77
N ILE A 177 -1.25 -21.30 8.48
CA ILE A 177 -0.91 -22.26 7.41
C ILE A 177 0.62 -22.42 7.35
N TRP A 178 1.34 -21.30 7.36
CA TRP A 178 2.79 -21.28 7.47
C TRP A 178 3.27 -19.97 8.10
N LYS A 179 4.48 -19.99 8.66
CA LYS A 179 5.15 -18.82 9.23
C LYS A 179 6.61 -18.73 8.80
N LYS A 180 7.11 -17.50 8.71
CA LYS A 180 8.51 -17.16 8.44
C LYS A 180 8.93 -15.98 9.30
N HIS A 181 10.23 -15.74 9.40
CA HIS A 181 10.77 -14.57 10.05
C HIS A 181 11.90 -13.96 9.21
N LEU A 182 11.75 -12.69 8.80
CA LEU A 182 12.63 -12.04 7.83
C LEU A 182 14.11 -12.07 8.22
N VAL A 183 14.41 -11.88 9.50
CA VAL A 183 15.78 -11.93 10.03
C VAL A 183 16.34 -13.36 10.05
N THR A 184 15.69 -14.30 10.76
CA THR A 184 16.26 -15.63 11.00
C THR A 184 16.24 -16.53 9.77
N ASP A 185 15.26 -16.39 8.89
CA ASP A 185 15.11 -17.28 7.73
C ASP A 185 15.88 -16.77 6.50
N PHE A 186 16.07 -15.45 6.39
CA PHE A 186 16.61 -14.81 5.17
C PHE A 186 17.79 -13.86 5.43
N GLY A 187 18.29 -13.78 6.67
CA GLY A 187 19.40 -12.90 7.04
C GLY A 187 19.06 -11.41 6.93
N GLY A 188 17.76 -11.06 6.98
CA GLY A 188 17.30 -9.67 6.94
C GLY A 188 17.74 -8.87 8.16
N LYS A 189 17.64 -7.55 8.08
CA LYS A 189 17.95 -6.61 9.15
C LYS A 189 16.76 -5.70 9.40
N VAL A 190 16.29 -5.68 10.64
CA VAL A 190 15.16 -4.84 11.05
C VAL A 190 15.50 -3.36 10.77
N PRO A 191 14.70 -2.65 9.95
CA PRO A 191 14.89 -1.22 9.71
C PRO A 191 14.74 -0.39 10.99
N GLN A 192 15.26 0.84 10.98
CA GLN A 192 15.17 1.76 12.13
C GLN A 192 13.74 1.94 12.68
N TRP A 193 12.75 1.90 11.78
CA TRP A 193 11.33 2.00 12.13
C TRP A 193 10.57 0.68 11.97
N GLY A 194 11.25 -0.46 11.86
CA GLY A 194 10.63 -1.77 11.65
C GLY A 194 10.12 -1.98 10.22
N TYR A 195 9.72 -3.20 9.90
CA TYR A 195 9.27 -3.52 8.54
C TYR A 195 7.91 -2.90 8.22
N ALA A 196 7.76 -2.41 6.98
CA ALA A 196 6.52 -1.79 6.49
C ALA A 196 6.12 -2.19 5.06
N ALA A 197 6.96 -2.93 4.33
CA ALA A 197 6.64 -3.40 3.00
C ALA A 197 5.69 -4.60 3.09
N ALA A 198 4.39 -4.36 2.85
CA ALA A 198 3.37 -5.39 2.95
C ALA A 198 3.68 -6.58 2.01
N PRO A 199 3.42 -7.84 2.42
CA PRO A 199 3.56 -9.01 1.54
C PRO A 199 2.78 -8.81 0.24
N TYR A 200 3.47 -8.96 -0.89
CA TYR A 200 2.88 -8.70 -2.21
C TYR A 200 2.68 -10.00 -2.97
N LEU A 201 1.47 -10.25 -3.46
CA LEU A 201 1.15 -11.46 -4.21
C LEU A 201 1.18 -11.20 -5.71
N ILE A 202 1.93 -12.04 -6.43
CA ILE A 202 2.05 -12.01 -7.89
C ILE A 202 1.89 -13.44 -8.38
N GLY A 203 0.76 -13.74 -9.05
CA GLY A 203 0.49 -15.09 -9.55
C GLY A 203 0.61 -16.15 -8.45
N ASP A 204 1.59 -17.05 -8.59
CA ASP A 204 1.90 -18.13 -7.65
C ASP A 204 3.04 -17.79 -6.67
N LEU A 205 3.31 -16.51 -6.43
CA LEU A 205 4.38 -16.03 -5.56
C LEU A 205 3.85 -15.07 -4.49
N VAL A 206 4.46 -15.13 -3.30
CA VAL A 206 4.44 -14.04 -2.33
C VAL A 206 5.85 -13.45 -2.22
N ILE A 207 5.95 -12.14 -2.46
CA ILE A 207 7.18 -11.36 -2.41
C ILE A 207 7.30 -10.70 -1.04
N LEU A 208 8.49 -10.82 -0.45
CA LEU A 208 8.86 -10.19 0.81
C LEU A 208 10.20 -9.45 0.65
N MET A 209 10.41 -8.42 1.47
CA MET A 209 11.67 -7.66 1.49
C MET A 209 12.39 -7.80 2.84
N PRO A 210 13.21 -8.85 3.05
CA PRO A 210 13.98 -9.00 4.27
C PRO A 210 15.04 -7.90 4.48
N GLY A 211 15.61 -7.36 3.41
CA GLY A 211 16.68 -6.37 3.50
C GLY A 211 17.96 -6.88 4.15
N GLY A 212 18.92 -7.35 3.36
CA GLY A 212 20.22 -7.79 3.84
C GLY A 212 21.30 -7.64 2.77
N THR A 213 22.52 -7.30 3.22
CA THR A 213 23.68 -7.06 2.36
C THR A 213 24.67 -8.22 2.36
N ASP A 214 25.14 -8.64 3.53
CA ASP A 214 26.27 -9.55 3.64
C ASP A 214 25.77 -11.00 3.50
N GLU A 215 25.27 -11.56 4.60
CA GLU A 215 24.71 -12.91 4.69
C GLU A 215 23.21 -12.97 4.29
N GLY A 216 22.57 -11.80 4.14
CA GLY A 216 21.13 -11.67 3.87
C GLY A 216 20.76 -11.42 2.42
N THR A 217 19.49 -11.19 2.14
CA THR A 217 18.99 -10.88 0.78
C THR A 217 18.01 -9.72 0.85
N ALA A 218 17.99 -8.86 -0.16
CA ALA A 218 17.05 -7.74 -0.14
C ALA A 218 15.61 -8.19 -0.37
N ILE A 219 15.41 -9.22 -1.19
CA ILE A 219 14.10 -9.72 -1.64
C ILE A 219 14.08 -11.25 -1.71
N VAL A 220 12.93 -11.84 -1.34
CA VAL A 220 12.61 -13.26 -1.53
C VAL A 220 11.24 -13.44 -2.15
N ALA A 221 11.07 -14.51 -2.92
CA ALA A 221 9.77 -15.00 -3.33
C ALA A 221 9.53 -16.39 -2.76
N LEU A 222 8.34 -16.57 -2.20
CA LEU A 222 7.90 -17.84 -1.63
C LEU A 222 6.67 -18.36 -2.37
N ASP A 223 6.48 -19.67 -2.33
CA ASP A 223 5.21 -20.29 -2.67
C ASP A 223 4.13 -19.86 -1.65
N PRO A 224 3.01 -19.27 -2.08
CA PRO A 224 1.99 -18.71 -1.20
C PRO A 224 1.23 -19.78 -0.42
N LYS A 225 1.26 -21.04 -0.84
CA LYS A 225 0.57 -22.18 -0.19
C LYS A 225 1.40 -22.80 0.93
N THR A 226 2.73 -22.80 0.79
CA THR A 226 3.62 -23.56 1.66
C THR A 226 4.65 -22.71 2.37
N GLY A 227 4.88 -21.46 1.94
CA GLY A 227 5.95 -20.61 2.43
C GLY A 227 7.34 -21.10 2.05
N LYS A 228 7.45 -22.08 1.15
CA LYS A 228 8.74 -22.56 0.63
C LYS A 228 9.34 -21.51 -0.28
N GLU A 229 10.62 -21.25 -0.11
CA GLU A 229 11.35 -20.33 -0.98
C GLU A 229 11.40 -20.86 -2.41
N ARG A 230 11.15 -19.96 -3.36
CA ARG A 230 11.27 -20.19 -4.79
C ARG A 230 12.57 -19.58 -5.30
N TRP A 231 12.85 -18.36 -4.90
CA TRP A 231 14.09 -17.66 -5.21
C TRP A 231 14.35 -16.55 -4.18
N ARG A 232 15.60 -16.10 -4.14
CA ARG A 232 16.06 -14.91 -3.42
C ARG A 232 17.01 -14.12 -4.30
N SER A 233 17.03 -12.79 -4.16
CA SER A 233 17.87 -11.93 -4.99
C SER A 233 18.27 -10.63 -4.29
N LEU A 234 19.23 -9.95 -4.91
CA LEU A 234 19.76 -8.63 -4.57
C LEU A 234 20.40 -8.55 -3.17
N LYS A 235 21.27 -7.56 -2.98
CA LYS A 235 21.96 -7.27 -1.73
C LYS A 235 21.83 -5.78 -1.41
N ASP A 236 20.89 -5.46 -0.53
CA ASP A 236 20.57 -4.10 -0.11
C ASP A 236 19.79 -4.13 1.21
N GLU A 237 19.71 -2.99 1.89
CA GLU A 237 18.93 -2.85 3.12
C GLU A 237 17.41 -2.91 2.83
N ALA A 238 16.60 -3.11 3.87
CA ALA A 238 15.15 -3.13 3.71
C ALA A 238 14.62 -1.71 3.52
N GLY A 239 13.93 -1.50 2.40
CA GLY A 239 13.04 -0.35 2.21
C GLY A 239 11.71 -0.57 2.95
N TYR A 240 10.88 0.47 2.93
CA TYR A 240 9.53 0.45 3.51
C TYR A 240 8.44 0.30 2.44
N ALA A 241 8.79 0.48 1.16
CA ALA A 241 7.89 0.39 0.02
C ALA A 241 7.59 -1.07 -0.38
N THR A 242 6.31 -1.38 -0.60
CA THR A 242 5.92 -2.61 -1.30
C THR A 242 6.38 -2.55 -2.76
N PRO A 243 7.00 -3.61 -3.31
CA PRO A 243 7.37 -3.69 -4.73
C PRO A 243 6.21 -3.49 -5.70
N LEU A 244 6.51 -3.11 -6.94
CA LEU A 244 5.53 -2.92 -8.01
C LEU A 244 5.79 -3.91 -9.14
N LEU A 245 4.80 -4.74 -9.48
CA LEU A 245 4.82 -5.48 -10.75
C LEU A 245 4.39 -4.55 -11.88
N ILE A 246 5.20 -4.46 -12.93
CA ILE A 246 4.87 -3.74 -14.15
C ILE A 246 4.92 -4.68 -15.35
N HIS A 247 4.17 -4.33 -16.38
CA HIS A 247 4.23 -4.97 -17.68
C HIS A 247 4.67 -3.93 -18.72
N HIS A 248 5.90 -4.05 -19.22
CA HIS A 248 6.48 -3.10 -20.17
C HIS A 248 7.09 -3.84 -21.35
N ASN A 249 6.69 -3.49 -22.57
CA ASN A 249 7.16 -4.11 -23.81
C ASN A 249 7.12 -5.65 -23.79
N GLN A 250 5.97 -6.22 -23.38
CA GLN A 250 5.73 -7.67 -23.29
C GLN A 250 6.58 -8.40 -22.23
N GLN A 251 7.23 -7.66 -21.33
CA GLN A 251 8.03 -8.22 -20.25
C GLN A 251 7.50 -7.78 -18.89
N ASP A 252 7.25 -8.74 -18.03
CA ASP A 252 6.97 -8.48 -16.62
C ASP A 252 8.26 -8.15 -15.89
N GLN A 253 8.22 -7.08 -15.09
CA GLN A 253 9.32 -6.62 -14.27
C GLN A 253 8.82 -6.31 -12.86
N LEU A 254 9.57 -6.74 -11.85
CA LEU A 254 9.30 -6.40 -10.47
C LEU A 254 10.23 -5.28 -10.03
N ILE A 255 9.65 -4.10 -9.81
CA ILE A 255 10.36 -2.91 -9.38
C ILE A 255 10.49 -2.92 -7.86
N VAL A 256 11.73 -2.86 -7.39
CA VAL A 256 12.09 -2.92 -5.97
C VAL A 256 12.84 -1.66 -5.61
N TRP A 257 12.29 -0.85 -4.71
CA TRP A 257 12.97 0.33 -4.19
C TRP A 257 13.57 0.04 -2.82
N SER A 258 14.89 0.00 -2.77
CA SER A 258 15.69 -0.21 -1.55
C SER A 258 16.38 1.10 -1.13
N PRO A 259 17.00 1.14 0.07
CA PRO A 259 17.71 2.31 0.58
C PRO A 259 18.87 2.82 -0.27
N ASN A 260 19.49 1.97 -1.10
CA ASN A 260 20.63 2.38 -1.91
C ASN A 260 20.35 2.36 -3.42
N HIS A 261 19.28 1.72 -3.88
CA HIS A 261 19.00 1.55 -5.31
C HIS A 261 17.50 1.45 -5.64
N ILE A 262 17.20 1.66 -6.91
CA ILE A 262 15.97 1.22 -7.54
C ILE A 262 16.36 0.06 -8.45
N HIS A 263 15.74 -1.09 -8.27
CA HIS A 263 16.03 -2.30 -9.02
C HIS A 263 14.82 -2.71 -9.87
N SER A 264 15.12 -3.41 -10.96
CA SER A 264 14.16 -4.29 -11.63
C SER A 264 14.68 -5.71 -11.62
N VAL A 265 13.80 -6.65 -11.31
CA VAL A 265 14.08 -8.08 -11.39
C VAL A 265 13.01 -8.81 -12.18
N ASP A 266 13.38 -9.94 -12.76
CA ASP A 266 12.42 -10.92 -13.27
C ASP A 266 11.57 -11.45 -12.09
N PRO A 267 10.24 -11.29 -12.11
CA PRO A 267 9.39 -11.75 -11.01
C PRO A 267 9.40 -13.27 -10.82
N GLN A 268 9.71 -14.06 -11.84
CA GLN A 268 9.69 -15.52 -11.78
C GLN A 268 11.01 -16.11 -11.28
N THR A 269 12.14 -15.46 -11.61
CA THR A 269 13.48 -16.00 -11.33
C THR A 269 14.27 -15.19 -10.31
N GLY A 270 13.89 -13.92 -10.09
CA GLY A 270 14.65 -12.97 -9.29
C GLY A 270 15.89 -12.42 -10.00
N ALA A 271 16.14 -12.76 -11.28
CA ALA A 271 17.28 -12.26 -12.03
C ALA A 271 17.22 -10.73 -12.14
N ASN A 272 18.32 -10.04 -11.84
CA ASN A 272 18.35 -8.58 -11.95
C ASN A 272 18.43 -8.16 -13.42
N PHE A 273 17.48 -7.33 -13.86
CA PHE A 273 17.53 -6.70 -15.17
C PHE A 273 18.39 -5.44 -15.14
N TRP A 274 18.17 -4.57 -14.16
CA TRP A 274 18.95 -3.37 -13.96
C TRP A 274 18.88 -2.86 -12.52
N SER A 275 19.79 -1.95 -12.18
CA SER A 275 19.83 -1.24 -10.91
C SER A 275 20.27 0.20 -11.14
N VAL A 276 19.50 1.17 -10.65
CA VAL A 276 19.84 2.59 -10.65
C VAL A 276 20.20 3.03 -9.23
N PRO A 277 21.39 3.61 -8.99
CA PRO A 277 21.77 4.10 -7.67
C PRO A 277 20.84 5.21 -7.17
N TYR A 278 20.32 5.02 -5.96
CA TYR A 278 19.56 6.03 -5.26
C TYR A 278 19.65 5.85 -3.74
N LYS A 279 20.69 6.46 -3.15
CA LYS A 279 20.92 6.40 -1.72
C LYS A 279 20.04 7.39 -0.97
N VAL A 280 19.16 6.89 -0.10
CA VAL A 280 18.25 7.71 0.72
C VAL A 280 18.68 7.80 2.18
N THR A 281 18.49 8.98 2.77
CA THR A 281 18.81 9.25 4.17
C THR A 281 17.92 8.44 5.13
N TYR A 282 18.52 7.74 6.10
CA TYR A 282 17.84 6.82 7.05
C TYR A 282 17.06 5.65 6.41
N GLY A 283 17.36 5.32 5.15
CA GLY A 283 16.68 4.22 4.45
C GLY A 283 15.21 4.47 4.13
N VAL A 284 14.75 5.72 4.10
CA VAL A 284 13.35 6.12 3.85
C VAL A 284 12.87 5.93 2.40
N ALA A 285 13.06 4.73 1.85
CA ALA A 285 12.42 4.27 0.62
C ALA A 285 10.98 3.85 0.94
N ILE A 286 10.06 4.81 1.05
CA ILE A 286 8.71 4.62 1.64
C ILE A 286 7.61 4.58 0.59
N ALA A 287 7.57 5.56 -0.32
CA ALA A 287 6.55 5.61 -1.35
C ALA A 287 6.71 4.41 -2.32
N SER A 288 5.67 3.61 -2.54
CA SER A 288 5.69 2.55 -3.55
C SER A 288 5.94 3.19 -4.91
N PRO A 289 6.78 2.57 -5.77
CA PRO A 289 6.96 3.06 -7.12
C PRO A 289 5.61 3.16 -7.83
N ILE A 290 5.48 4.13 -8.74
CA ILE A 290 4.40 4.16 -9.73
C ILE A 290 5.01 4.09 -11.12
N GLU A 291 4.35 3.41 -12.05
CA GLU A 291 4.77 3.31 -13.44
C GLU A 291 3.60 3.73 -14.33
N LYS A 292 3.90 4.63 -15.27
CA LYS A 292 3.00 5.05 -16.34
C LYS A 292 3.81 5.38 -17.58
N GLU A 293 3.36 4.87 -18.72
CA GLU A 293 3.91 5.20 -20.04
C GLU A 293 5.43 4.93 -20.15
N GLY A 294 5.91 3.86 -19.50
CA GLY A 294 7.33 3.49 -19.49
C GLY A 294 8.19 4.35 -18.57
N LEU A 295 7.58 5.21 -17.73
CA LEU A 295 8.28 6.06 -16.78
C LEU A 295 7.91 5.66 -15.35
N ILE A 296 8.92 5.25 -14.56
CA ILE A 296 8.78 4.89 -13.16
C ILE A 296 9.10 6.10 -12.30
N LEU A 297 8.23 6.46 -11.35
CA LEU A 297 8.51 7.46 -10.32
C LEU A 297 8.73 6.78 -8.97
N VAL A 298 9.78 7.20 -8.27
CA VAL A 298 9.94 7.01 -6.83
C VAL A 298 10.03 8.37 -6.13
N ALA A 299 9.31 8.52 -5.02
CA ALA A 299 9.24 9.78 -4.27
C ALA A 299 9.90 9.63 -2.89
N GLY A 300 11.07 10.25 -2.73
CA GLY A 300 11.82 10.27 -1.48
C GLY A 300 11.70 11.59 -0.72
N TYR A 301 11.96 11.53 0.58
CA TYR A 301 11.76 12.66 1.49
C TYR A 301 12.92 13.65 1.47
N TRP A 302 14.10 13.24 1.91
CA TRP A 302 15.28 14.12 1.97
C TRP A 302 15.93 14.31 0.60
N GLU A 303 16.00 13.22 -0.16
CA GLU A 303 16.70 13.18 -1.44
C GLU A 303 15.79 13.41 -2.65
N GLY A 304 14.53 13.79 -2.42
CA GLY A 304 13.61 14.16 -3.49
C GLY A 304 13.00 13.01 -4.27
N SER A 305 12.45 13.30 -5.44
CA SER A 305 11.89 12.30 -6.35
C SER A 305 12.82 12.06 -7.54
N LYS A 306 12.79 10.84 -8.08
CA LYS A 306 13.47 10.43 -9.30
C LYS A 306 12.49 9.74 -10.24
N ALA A 307 12.61 10.04 -11.53
CA ALA A 307 11.92 9.28 -12.56
C ALA A 307 12.90 8.51 -13.44
N ILE A 308 12.61 7.23 -13.66
CA ILE A 308 13.42 6.28 -14.42
C ILE A 308 12.67 5.93 -15.69
N GLN A 309 13.26 6.25 -16.84
CA GLN A 309 12.73 5.89 -18.15
C GLN A 309 13.14 4.45 -18.48
N LEU A 310 12.17 3.61 -18.82
CA LEU A 310 12.39 2.28 -19.36
C LEU A 310 12.65 2.34 -20.86
N GLY A 311 13.59 1.51 -21.32
CA GLY A 311 13.89 1.32 -22.74
C GLY A 311 13.06 0.20 -23.38
N ASP A 312 13.45 -0.20 -24.58
CA ASP A 312 12.78 -1.26 -25.34
C ASP A 312 13.06 -2.65 -24.78
N LYS A 313 14.25 -2.82 -24.20
CA LYS A 313 14.70 -4.07 -23.58
C LYS A 313 14.60 -3.99 -22.06
N PRO A 314 14.35 -5.12 -21.36
CA PRO A 314 14.15 -5.09 -19.92
C PRO A 314 15.36 -4.61 -19.14
N GLU A 315 16.59 -4.75 -19.65
CA GLU A 315 17.83 -4.30 -19.01
C GLU A 315 18.10 -2.79 -19.17
N GLN A 316 17.27 -2.09 -19.96
CA GLN A 316 17.46 -0.68 -20.27
C GLN A 316 16.61 0.19 -19.36
N ALA A 317 17.29 0.94 -18.49
CA ALA A 317 16.67 1.95 -17.65
C ALA A 317 17.64 3.12 -17.44
N GLU A 318 17.14 4.35 -17.52
CA GLU A 318 17.95 5.55 -17.29
C GLU A 318 17.23 6.59 -16.43
N LEU A 319 17.98 7.38 -15.67
CA LEU A 319 17.42 8.51 -14.95
C LEU A 319 16.94 9.57 -15.95
N LYS A 320 15.63 9.81 -15.98
CA LYS A 320 15.01 10.83 -16.84
C LYS A 320 15.07 12.22 -16.24
N TRP A 321 14.64 12.34 -14.98
CA TRP A 321 14.64 13.58 -14.24
C TRP A 321 14.72 13.30 -12.72
N GLU A 322 15.17 14.30 -11.97
CA GLU A 322 15.12 14.32 -10.51
C GLU A 322 14.74 15.70 -9.97
N ASP A 323 14.04 15.75 -8.84
CA ASP A 323 13.76 16.99 -8.12
C ASP A 323 13.96 16.76 -6.61
N ARG A 324 14.83 17.57 -5.99
CA ARG A 324 15.16 17.47 -4.55
C ARG A 324 14.58 18.58 -3.69
N ARG A 325 13.65 19.37 -4.23
CA ARG A 325 13.20 20.62 -3.61
C ARG A 325 11.69 20.71 -3.48
N THR A 326 10.99 20.43 -4.56
CA THR A 326 9.54 20.63 -4.71
C THR A 326 8.75 19.34 -4.72
N LEU A 327 9.40 18.19 -4.93
CA LEU A 327 8.78 16.87 -4.97
C LEU A 327 9.37 15.95 -3.90
N ARG A 328 9.12 16.26 -2.63
CA ARG A 328 9.64 15.49 -1.48
C ARG A 328 8.52 14.80 -0.71
N GLY A 329 8.13 13.63 -1.19
CA GLY A 329 7.15 12.76 -0.55
C GLY A 329 7.73 11.99 0.64
N LEU A 330 6.91 11.72 1.66
CA LEU A 330 7.30 10.89 2.80
C LEU A 330 6.44 9.61 2.89
N MET A 331 5.33 9.65 3.63
CA MET A 331 4.42 8.53 3.88
C MET A 331 3.08 8.72 3.14
N SER A 332 3.13 9.40 2.00
CA SER A 332 1.96 9.69 1.17
C SER A 332 2.28 9.26 -0.25
N GLN A 333 1.51 8.29 -0.76
CA GLN A 333 1.71 7.79 -2.11
C GLN A 333 1.15 8.77 -3.14
N PRO A 334 1.92 9.14 -4.17
CA PRO A 334 1.40 9.98 -5.24
C PRO A 334 0.24 9.30 -5.97
N LEU A 335 -0.70 10.11 -6.45
CA LEU A 335 -1.68 9.70 -7.44
C LEU A 335 -1.26 10.16 -8.84
N TYR A 336 -1.51 9.36 -9.86
CA TYR A 336 -1.33 9.75 -11.26
C TYR A 336 -2.68 9.80 -11.98
N ARG A 337 -2.86 10.78 -12.87
CA ARG A 337 -3.93 10.80 -13.88
C ARG A 337 -3.55 11.74 -15.03
N ASP A 338 -3.83 11.30 -16.26
CA ASP A 338 -3.76 12.12 -17.49
C ASP A 338 -2.45 12.90 -17.67
N GLY A 339 -1.31 12.28 -17.41
CA GLY A 339 0.01 12.91 -17.54
C GLY A 339 0.45 13.77 -16.35
N TYR A 340 -0.35 13.84 -15.28
CA TYR A 340 -0.03 14.58 -14.07
C TYR A 340 0.03 13.67 -12.85
N ALA A 341 0.85 14.06 -11.88
CA ALA A 341 0.91 13.41 -10.59
C ALA A 341 0.67 14.39 -9.44
N TYR A 342 0.07 13.88 -8.37
CA TYR A 342 -0.34 14.60 -7.17
C TYR A 342 0.36 13.98 -5.97
N LEU A 343 1.33 14.69 -5.40
CA LEU A 343 2.19 14.24 -4.31
C LEU A 343 2.05 15.19 -3.12
N LEU A 344 1.98 14.67 -1.90
CA LEU A 344 2.11 15.49 -0.71
C LEU A 344 3.58 15.79 -0.43
N ASP A 345 4.00 17.01 -0.76
CA ASP A 345 5.34 17.52 -0.46
C ASP A 345 5.44 17.98 1.00
N LYS A 346 6.62 17.77 1.60
CA LYS A 346 6.89 18.11 3.01
C LYS A 346 6.80 19.59 3.38
N GLN A 347 6.84 20.51 2.42
CA GLN A 347 6.91 21.95 2.64
C GLN A 347 5.76 22.68 1.96
N PHE A 348 5.41 22.25 0.75
CA PHE A 348 4.41 22.94 -0.08
C PHE A 348 3.01 22.31 0.02
N GLY A 349 2.84 21.21 0.74
CA GLY A 349 1.56 20.51 0.81
C GLY A 349 1.30 19.69 -0.46
N LEU A 350 0.02 19.52 -0.80
CA LEU A 350 -0.38 18.77 -1.99
C LEU A 350 0.11 19.50 -3.25
N THR A 351 1.00 18.85 -4.00
CA THR A 351 1.69 19.40 -5.16
C THR A 351 1.31 18.61 -6.42
N CYS A 352 0.85 19.32 -7.45
CA CYS A 352 0.63 18.78 -8.79
C CYS A 352 1.84 19.08 -9.69
N PHE A 353 2.26 18.10 -10.47
CA PHE A 353 3.36 18.25 -11.42
C PHE A 353 3.13 17.44 -12.71
N GLU A 354 3.74 17.87 -13.80
CA GLU A 354 3.81 17.11 -15.06
C GLU A 354 4.65 15.83 -14.83
N TYR A 355 4.04 14.66 -15.01
CA TYR A 355 4.68 13.37 -14.70
C TYR A 355 5.93 13.13 -15.57
N ALA A 356 5.86 13.49 -16.85
CA ALA A 356 6.94 13.28 -17.81
C ALA A 356 8.20 14.14 -17.53
N THR A 357 8.06 15.27 -16.83
CA THR A 357 9.13 16.28 -16.70
C THR A 357 9.51 16.61 -15.26
N GLY A 358 8.66 16.26 -14.28
CA GLY A 358 8.83 16.68 -12.88
C GLY A 358 8.49 18.15 -12.65
N LYS A 359 7.99 18.87 -13.67
CA LYS A 359 7.69 20.30 -13.55
C LYS A 359 6.45 20.52 -12.71
N LYS A 360 6.63 21.17 -11.55
CA LYS A 360 5.55 21.63 -10.69
C LYS A 360 4.60 22.57 -11.43
N ILE A 361 3.30 22.32 -11.28
CA ILE A 361 2.19 23.13 -11.83
C ILE A 361 1.59 24.01 -10.74
N TRP A 362 1.22 23.42 -9.60
CA TRP A 362 0.68 24.12 -8.45
C TRP A 362 0.98 23.36 -7.16
N ASP A 363 0.83 24.05 -6.03
CA ASP A 363 0.69 23.44 -4.70
C ASP A 363 -0.51 24.07 -3.98
N ASP A 364 -1.05 23.36 -2.99
CA ASP A 364 -2.20 23.80 -2.23
C ASP A 364 -1.85 24.69 -1.02
N ASP A 365 -0.58 25.07 -0.86
CA ASP A 365 -0.07 25.81 0.30
C ASP A 365 -0.50 25.20 1.65
N ASN A 366 -0.45 23.87 1.72
CA ASN A 366 -0.84 23.06 2.89
C ASN A 366 -2.33 23.16 3.27
N GLN A 367 -3.22 23.62 2.40
CA GLN A 367 -4.67 23.70 2.68
C GLN A 367 -5.31 22.35 3.02
N MET A 368 -4.91 21.26 2.35
CA MET A 368 -5.41 19.90 2.61
C MET A 368 -5.00 19.39 4.00
N THR A 369 -3.80 19.76 4.45
CA THR A 369 -3.19 19.38 5.74
C THR A 369 -2.74 20.63 6.49
N PRO A 370 -3.67 21.41 7.07
CA PRO A 370 -3.40 22.77 7.60
C PRO A 370 -2.54 22.80 8.88
N GLY A 371 -1.98 21.67 9.32
CA GLY A 371 -1.06 21.59 10.45
C GLY A 371 0.40 21.78 10.03
N ASN A 372 1.17 22.57 10.80
CA ASN A 372 2.63 22.69 10.64
C ASN A 372 3.35 21.43 11.17
N SER A 373 3.01 20.27 10.63
CA SER A 373 3.70 19.01 10.92
C SER A 373 4.98 18.96 10.09
N ARG A 374 6.11 18.66 10.75
CA ARG A 374 7.38 18.35 10.07
C ARG A 374 7.22 17.22 9.05
N ASN A 375 6.27 16.32 9.28
CA ASN A 375 6.03 15.10 8.52
C ASN A 375 4.54 15.06 8.12
N PRO A 376 4.09 15.87 7.13
CA PRO A 376 2.71 15.80 6.68
C PRO A 376 2.43 14.42 6.08
N GLN A 377 1.24 13.92 6.31
CA GLN A 377 0.80 12.63 5.79
C GLN A 377 -0.66 12.71 5.36
N ALA A 378 -0.95 12.07 4.23
CA ALA A 378 -2.30 11.79 3.80
C ALA A 378 -2.32 10.52 2.93
N THR A 379 -3.39 9.75 3.05
CA THR A 379 -3.73 8.71 2.08
C THR A 379 -4.63 9.34 1.03
N LEU A 380 -4.21 9.33 -0.24
CA LEU A 380 -5.04 9.79 -1.36
C LEU A 380 -5.59 8.58 -2.13
N VAL A 381 -6.86 8.63 -2.54
CA VAL A 381 -7.53 7.55 -3.29
C VAL A 381 -8.38 8.14 -4.41
N TRP A 382 -8.13 7.75 -5.65
CA TRP A 382 -9.04 8.10 -6.75
C TRP A 382 -10.38 7.40 -6.63
N LEU A 383 -11.46 8.15 -6.80
CA LEU A 383 -12.81 7.62 -6.93
C LEU A 383 -13.13 7.40 -8.41
N ASN A 384 -13.32 6.13 -8.75
CA ASN A 384 -13.69 5.69 -10.09
C ASN A 384 -12.72 6.28 -11.14
N ASP A 385 -13.19 6.42 -12.37
CA ASP A 385 -12.49 7.20 -13.40
C ASP A 385 -12.95 8.66 -13.41
N SER A 386 -12.70 9.38 -12.31
CA SER A 386 -13.10 10.79 -12.15
C SER A 386 -12.00 11.62 -11.50
N SER A 387 -12.01 12.94 -11.67
CA SER A 387 -11.08 13.86 -10.99
C SER A 387 -11.26 13.95 -9.47
N ARG A 388 -12.19 13.18 -8.87
CA ARG A 388 -12.46 13.19 -7.44
C ARG A 388 -11.58 12.18 -6.69
N ALA A 389 -11.08 12.59 -5.54
CA ALA A 389 -10.32 11.75 -4.63
C ALA A 389 -10.88 11.80 -3.21
N LEU A 390 -10.87 10.66 -2.52
CA LEU A 390 -10.98 10.61 -1.06
C LEU A 390 -9.58 10.71 -0.46
N ILE A 391 -9.46 11.54 0.57
CA ILE A 391 -8.19 11.83 1.22
C ILE A 391 -8.38 11.68 2.73
N LEU A 392 -7.59 10.81 3.38
CA LEU A 392 -7.50 10.75 4.85
C LEU A 392 -6.19 11.38 5.28
N ASN A 393 -6.24 12.53 5.94
CA ASN A 393 -5.04 13.22 6.40
C ASN A 393 -4.59 12.76 7.80
N SER A 394 -3.40 13.17 8.22
CA SER A 394 -2.81 12.71 9.49
C SER A 394 -3.55 13.11 10.75
N GLU A 395 -4.40 14.14 10.65
CA GLU A 395 -5.26 14.58 11.74
C GLU A 395 -6.53 13.72 11.83
N GLY A 396 -6.74 12.75 10.93
CA GLY A 396 -7.93 11.91 10.91
C GLY A 396 -9.14 12.57 10.26
N ALA A 397 -8.94 13.62 9.45
CA ALA A 397 -10.00 14.19 8.62
C ALA A 397 -10.10 13.42 7.30
N LEU A 398 -11.31 12.96 6.98
CA LEU A 398 -11.64 12.49 5.64
C LEU A 398 -12.09 13.69 4.81
N ILE A 399 -11.58 13.80 3.59
CA ILE A 399 -11.81 14.89 2.67
C ILE A 399 -12.23 14.28 1.32
N LEU A 400 -13.24 14.87 0.69
CA LEU A 400 -13.53 14.68 -0.73
C LEU A 400 -13.04 15.91 -1.47
N ALA A 401 -12.17 15.72 -2.47
CA ALA A 401 -11.62 16.81 -3.26
C ALA A 401 -11.61 16.48 -4.74
N GLU A 402 -11.64 17.51 -5.59
CA GLU A 402 -11.27 17.41 -6.99
C GLU A 402 -9.82 17.83 -7.19
N LEU A 403 -9.08 16.99 -7.91
CA LEU A 403 -7.69 17.19 -8.25
C LEU A 403 -7.56 17.25 -9.77
N THR A 404 -7.11 18.39 -10.28
CA THR A 404 -6.87 18.60 -11.72
C THR A 404 -5.61 19.45 -11.93
N PRO A 405 -5.06 19.54 -13.14
CA PRO A 405 -3.96 20.47 -13.42
C PRO A 405 -4.34 21.94 -13.20
N ALA A 406 -5.65 22.27 -13.14
CA ALA A 406 -6.12 23.61 -12.83
C ALA A 406 -6.10 23.95 -11.32
N GLY A 407 -6.06 22.94 -10.44
CA GLY A 407 -5.97 23.15 -8.99
C GLY A 407 -6.55 22.03 -8.13
N TYR A 408 -6.45 22.26 -6.83
CA TYR A 408 -7.14 21.53 -5.75
C TYR A 408 -8.46 22.24 -5.42
N ARG A 409 -9.56 21.48 -5.37
CA ARG A 409 -10.84 21.98 -4.88
C ARG A 409 -11.42 21.04 -3.83
N GLU A 410 -11.45 21.47 -2.58
CA GLU A 410 -12.14 20.76 -1.52
C GLU A 410 -13.65 20.80 -1.73
N LEU A 411 -14.30 19.64 -1.71
CA LEU A 411 -15.75 19.52 -1.88
C LEU A 411 -16.44 19.25 -0.54
N ALA A 412 -15.84 18.43 0.31
CA ALA A 412 -16.35 18.14 1.64
C ALA A 412 -15.23 17.69 2.59
N ARG A 413 -15.44 17.88 3.89
CA ARG A 413 -14.52 17.47 4.96
C ARG A 413 -15.30 17.04 6.19
N THR A 414 -14.81 16.00 6.86
CA THR A 414 -15.35 15.55 8.15
C THR A 414 -14.27 14.91 9.01
N ARG A 415 -14.43 14.96 10.33
CA ARG A 415 -13.55 14.23 11.26
C ARG A 415 -13.97 12.76 11.26
N LEU A 416 -13.11 11.87 10.77
CA LEU A 416 -13.38 10.44 10.72
C LEU A 416 -12.82 9.71 11.95
N ILE A 417 -11.61 10.04 12.37
CA ILE A 417 -10.86 9.29 13.39
C ILE A 417 -9.91 10.22 14.16
N GLY A 418 -9.19 9.68 15.17
CA GLY A 418 -8.07 10.38 15.82
C GLY A 418 -6.90 10.63 14.86
N GLU A 419 -5.78 11.14 15.38
CA GLU A 419 -4.54 11.18 14.58
C GLU A 419 -4.18 9.78 14.05
N THR A 420 -3.69 9.74 12.81
CA THR A 420 -3.36 8.46 12.15
C THR A 420 -2.36 8.63 11.03
N TRP A 421 -1.52 7.62 10.82
CA TRP A 421 -0.78 7.43 9.56
C TRP A 421 -1.24 6.17 8.81
N ALA A 422 -2.23 5.47 9.36
CA ALA A 422 -2.75 4.25 8.76
C ALA A 422 -3.65 4.57 7.57
N HIS A 423 -3.52 3.77 6.52
CA HIS A 423 -4.38 3.87 5.36
C HIS A 423 -5.80 3.36 5.71
N PRO A 424 -6.86 4.07 5.30
CA PRO A 424 -8.22 3.56 5.41
C PRO A 424 -8.46 2.44 4.39
N ALA A 425 -9.54 1.69 4.61
CA ALA A 425 -10.10 0.78 3.63
C ALA A 425 -11.49 1.27 3.20
N TYR A 426 -11.83 1.02 1.94
CA TYR A 426 -13.14 1.33 1.38
C TYR A 426 -13.78 0.04 0.85
N ALA A 427 -15.03 -0.21 1.22
CA ALA A 427 -15.78 -1.36 0.72
C ALA A 427 -17.27 -1.06 0.72
N GLU A 428 -17.94 -1.39 -0.39
CA GLU A 428 -19.35 -1.06 -0.59
C GLU A 428 -19.59 0.46 -0.37
N THR A 429 -20.44 0.82 0.59
CA THR A 429 -20.78 2.19 0.95
C THR A 429 -20.05 2.67 2.22
N ARG A 430 -18.93 2.03 2.59
CA ARG A 430 -18.28 2.23 3.89
C ARG A 430 -16.82 2.63 3.76
N VAL A 431 -16.40 3.41 4.75
CA VAL A 431 -14.99 3.67 5.04
C VAL A 431 -14.65 3.09 6.41
N TYR A 432 -13.49 2.45 6.48
CA TYR A 432 -12.91 1.91 7.70
C TYR A 432 -11.60 2.63 7.98
N ALA A 433 -11.42 3.11 9.20
CA ALA A 433 -10.21 3.82 9.59
C ALA A 433 -9.79 3.44 11.00
N ARG A 434 -8.49 3.59 11.28
CA ARG A 434 -7.93 3.36 12.61
C ARG A 434 -7.08 4.53 13.08
N SER A 435 -7.03 4.72 14.38
CA SER A 435 -5.95 5.42 15.09
C SER A 435 -5.10 4.40 15.87
N ASN A 436 -4.25 4.86 16.78
CA ASN A 436 -3.55 3.97 17.71
C ASN A 436 -4.42 3.37 18.82
N THR A 437 -5.69 3.78 18.94
CA THR A 437 -6.58 3.34 20.04
C THR A 437 -7.95 2.91 19.58
N ARG A 438 -8.35 3.25 18.35
CA ARG A 438 -9.71 3.04 17.85
C ARG A 438 -9.70 2.53 16.42
N LEU A 439 -10.64 1.64 16.13
CA LEU A 439 -11.08 1.25 14.80
C LEU A 439 -12.53 1.70 14.63
N VAL A 440 -12.85 2.33 13.51
CA VAL A 440 -14.21 2.78 13.19
C VAL A 440 -14.65 2.31 11.82
N ALA A 441 -15.95 2.05 11.69
CA ALA A 441 -16.63 1.95 10.41
C ALA A 441 -17.68 3.04 10.30
N CYS A 442 -17.65 3.78 9.20
CA CYS A 442 -18.60 4.85 8.91
C CYS A 442 -19.24 4.64 7.54
N GLU A 443 -20.48 5.08 7.43
CA GLU A 443 -21.22 5.11 6.16
C GLU A 443 -20.81 6.33 5.35
N LEU A 444 -20.40 6.11 4.09
CA LEU A 444 -20.11 7.18 3.16
C LEU A 444 -21.41 7.83 2.65
N PRO A 445 -21.45 9.15 2.42
CA PRO A 445 -22.61 9.81 1.84
C PRO A 445 -22.74 9.46 0.36
N VAL A 446 -23.44 8.39 0.03
CA VAL A 446 -23.64 7.96 -1.37
C VAL A 446 -24.81 8.70 -2.02
N GLU A 447 -24.71 8.91 -3.34
CA GLU A 447 -25.86 9.35 -4.14
C GLU A 447 -26.89 8.22 -4.14
N GLU A 448 -28.17 8.58 -4.00
CA GLU A 448 -29.23 7.58 -4.15
C GLU A 448 -29.19 7.10 -5.59
N SER A 449 -29.19 5.79 -5.80
CA SER A 449 -29.38 5.26 -7.16
C SER A 449 -30.67 5.85 -7.68
N ILE A 450 -30.64 6.43 -8.89
CA ILE A 450 -31.86 6.68 -9.65
C ILE A 450 -32.46 5.30 -9.91
N SER A 451 -33.23 4.76 -8.95
CA SER A 451 -34.09 3.63 -9.20
C SER A 451 -35.20 4.18 -10.08
N ASP A 452 -35.37 3.59 -11.26
CA ASP A 452 -36.45 3.91 -12.19
C ASP A 452 -37.73 4.24 -11.43
N SER A 453 -38.28 5.42 -11.74
CA SER A 453 -39.57 5.85 -11.22
C SER A 453 -40.62 4.77 -11.50
N PRO A 454 -41.60 4.58 -10.59
CA PRO A 454 -42.52 3.45 -10.59
C PRO A 454 -43.30 3.26 -11.89
#